data_AF-A0A127PBW3-F1
#
_entry.id   AF-A0A127PBW3-F1
#
_cell.length_a   1.000
_cell.length_b   1.000
_cell.length_c   1.000
_cell.angle_alpha   90.00
_cell.angle_beta   90.00
_cell.angle_gamma   90.00
#
_symmetry.space_group_name_H-M   'P 1'
#
loop_
_entity.id
_entity.type
_entity.pdbx_description
1 polymer ?
#
loop_
_entity_poly.entity_id
_entity_poly.type
_entity_poly.pdbx_seq_one_letter_code
_entity_poly.pdbx_strand_id
1 'polypeptide(L)'
;MSGNKTLQVNGRSYPWMAQPVVVVCVDGCEQEYINQAIQAGVTPFLKKMAAQGTVLTGDCVVPSFTNPNNLSIVTGAPPSVHGICGNYFLDREANQEVMMNDAKYLRAGTIFAAFSDAGAKVAVITAKDKLRSLLGHKMRGICFSAEKADQATLEQNGVENLLELVGMPLPSVYSAELSEFVFAAGVKLLETQRPDLMYLSTTDYIQHKFAPARRAPMPFTP
;
A
#
# COMPACT_ATOMS: atom_id res chain seq x y z
N MET A 1 -27.80 -8.97 -11.71
CA MET A 1 -27.96 -7.56 -12.14
C MET A 1 -26.79 -6.75 -11.58
N SER A 2 -25.64 -6.73 -12.26
CA SER A 2 -24.51 -5.87 -11.90
C SER A 2 -24.55 -4.65 -12.80
N GLY A 3 -25.45 -3.71 -12.49
CA GLY A 3 -25.54 -2.43 -13.21
C GLY A 3 -24.25 -1.62 -13.04
N ASN A 4 -23.99 -0.73 -14.00
CA ASN A 4 -22.90 0.26 -14.08
C ASN A 4 -22.78 1.17 -12.83
N LYS A 5 -22.60 0.59 -11.65
CA LYS A 5 -22.35 1.35 -10.43
C LYS A 5 -21.00 2.03 -10.61
N THR A 6 -20.98 3.32 -10.39
CA THR A 6 -19.80 4.16 -10.56
C THR A 6 -19.75 5.07 -9.36
N LEU A 7 -18.57 5.24 -8.77
CA LEU A 7 -18.35 6.12 -7.63
C LEU A 7 -17.56 7.34 -8.07
N GLN A 8 -17.95 8.52 -7.57
CA GLN A 8 -17.19 9.75 -7.74
C GLN A 8 -16.32 9.97 -6.50
N VAL A 9 -15.01 10.07 -6.68
CA VAL A 9 -14.05 10.35 -5.62
C VAL A 9 -13.08 11.42 -6.12
N ASN A 10 -12.97 12.53 -5.38
CA ASN A 10 -12.03 13.63 -5.66
C ASN A 10 -12.05 14.12 -7.13
N GLY A 11 -13.26 14.25 -7.71
CA GLY A 11 -13.47 14.71 -9.08
C GLY A 11 -13.21 13.65 -10.16
N ARG A 12 -13.04 12.37 -9.78
CA ARG A 12 -12.78 11.25 -10.68
C ARG A 12 -13.85 10.18 -10.55
N SER A 13 -14.16 9.56 -11.68
CA SER A 13 -15.17 8.53 -11.82
C SER A 13 -14.53 7.13 -11.81
N TYR A 14 -14.92 6.28 -10.87
CA TYR A 14 -14.41 4.92 -10.72
C TYR A 14 -15.53 3.90 -10.95
N PRO A 15 -15.46 3.07 -12.01
CA PRO A 15 -16.45 2.02 -12.21
C PRO A 15 -16.34 0.96 -11.10
N TRP A 16 -17.46 0.35 -10.76
CA TRP A 16 -17.48 -0.79 -9.84
C TRP A 16 -16.72 -1.95 -10.45
N MET A 17 -15.94 -2.65 -9.63
CA MET A 17 -15.10 -3.76 -10.04
C MET A 17 -15.95 -4.98 -10.41
N ALA A 18 -15.60 -5.66 -11.50
CA ALA A 18 -16.23 -6.93 -11.88
C ALA A 18 -15.56 -8.14 -11.18
N GLN A 19 -14.33 -7.97 -10.71
CA GLN A 19 -13.51 -8.97 -10.03
C GLN A 19 -12.67 -8.27 -8.95
N PRO A 20 -12.11 -8.99 -7.96
CA PRO A 20 -11.17 -8.44 -7.01
C PRO A 20 -10.02 -7.69 -7.70
N VAL A 21 -9.74 -6.46 -7.25
CA VAL A 21 -8.64 -5.63 -7.74
C VAL A 21 -7.60 -5.49 -6.65
N VAL A 22 -6.35 -5.83 -6.98
CA VAL A 22 -5.20 -5.66 -6.09
C VAL A 22 -4.27 -4.61 -6.66
N VAL A 23 -3.97 -3.59 -5.85
CA VAL A 23 -3.01 -2.54 -6.18
C VAL A 23 -1.82 -2.68 -5.25
N VAL A 24 -0.61 -2.73 -5.83
CA VAL A 24 0.64 -2.90 -5.09
C VAL A 24 1.51 -1.67 -5.27
N CYS A 25 1.84 -1.01 -4.16
CA CYS A 25 2.88 0.01 -4.09
C CYS A 25 4.17 -0.64 -3.58
N VAL A 26 5.11 -0.88 -4.49
CA VAL A 26 6.47 -1.30 -4.14
C VAL A 26 7.28 -0.05 -3.86
N ASP A 27 7.46 0.27 -2.58
CA ASP A 27 8.15 1.49 -2.14
C ASP A 27 9.62 1.50 -2.60
N GLY A 28 10.10 2.66 -3.04
CA GLY A 28 11.45 2.85 -3.58
C GLY A 28 11.76 2.06 -4.86
N CYS A 29 10.77 1.53 -5.57
CA CYS A 29 10.97 0.67 -6.74
C CYS A 29 11.37 1.46 -8.00
N GLU A 30 12.64 1.87 -8.04
CA GLU A 30 13.27 2.32 -9.28
C GLU A 30 13.11 1.26 -10.38
N GLN A 31 12.84 1.70 -11.62
CA GLN A 31 12.47 0.80 -12.72
C GLN A 31 13.54 -0.26 -12.98
N GLU A 32 14.82 0.11 -12.77
CA GLU A 32 15.95 -0.79 -12.93
C GLU A 32 15.92 -2.00 -11.99
N TYR A 33 15.29 -1.95 -10.80
CA TYR A 33 15.18 -3.16 -9.97
C TYR A 33 14.42 -4.27 -10.70
N ILE A 34 13.34 -3.92 -11.41
CA ILE A 34 12.53 -4.88 -12.16
C ILE A 34 13.30 -5.36 -13.38
N ASN A 35 13.96 -4.46 -14.12
CA ASN A 35 14.73 -4.80 -15.31
C ASN A 35 15.86 -5.79 -14.98
N GLN A 36 16.65 -5.49 -13.95
CA GLN A 36 17.76 -6.35 -13.52
C GLN A 36 17.26 -7.70 -13.01
N ALA A 37 16.16 -7.75 -12.24
CA ALA A 37 15.59 -8.99 -11.75
C ALA A 37 15.05 -9.90 -12.89
N ILE A 38 14.44 -9.29 -13.93
CA ILE A 38 14.00 -10.01 -15.13
C ILE A 38 15.19 -10.54 -15.92
N GLN A 39 16.24 -9.73 -16.11
CA GLN A 39 17.46 -10.13 -16.82
C GLN A 39 18.20 -11.26 -16.09
N ALA A 40 18.24 -11.20 -14.76
CA ALA A 40 18.82 -12.24 -13.91
C ALA A 40 17.98 -13.54 -13.85
N GLY A 41 16.76 -13.53 -14.39
CA GLY A 41 15.89 -14.71 -14.44
C GLY A 41 15.21 -15.08 -13.12
N VAL A 42 15.24 -14.19 -12.11
CA VAL A 42 14.69 -14.47 -10.77
C VAL A 42 13.22 -14.05 -10.60
N THR A 43 12.64 -13.36 -11.58
CA THR A 43 11.22 -12.95 -11.58
C THR A 43 10.48 -13.42 -12.83
N PRO A 44 10.30 -14.75 -13.04
CA PRO A 44 9.68 -15.29 -14.26
C PRO A 44 8.23 -14.84 -14.44
N PHE A 45 7.49 -14.63 -13.34
CA PHE A 45 6.12 -14.11 -13.39
C PHE A 45 6.06 -12.67 -13.91
N LEU A 46 6.94 -11.78 -13.42
CA LEU A 46 7.01 -10.39 -13.92
C LEU A 46 7.44 -10.34 -15.39
N LYS A 47 8.36 -11.21 -15.82
CA LYS A 47 8.73 -11.35 -17.24
C LYS A 47 7.52 -11.72 -18.10
N LYS A 48 6.72 -12.69 -17.66
CA LYS A 48 5.48 -13.09 -18.34
C LYS A 48 4.43 -11.96 -18.33
N MET A 49 4.26 -11.30 -17.19
CA MET A 49 3.34 -10.18 -17.04
C MET A 49 3.71 -9.00 -17.96
N ALA A 50 5.00 -8.69 -18.09
CA ALA A 50 5.47 -7.65 -19.00
C ALA A 50 5.15 -7.97 -20.47
N ALA A 51 5.16 -9.26 -20.85
CA ALA A 51 4.87 -9.70 -22.21
C ALA A 51 3.37 -9.85 -22.53
N GLN A 52 2.52 -10.11 -21.53
CA GLN A 52 1.09 -10.42 -21.71
C GLN A 52 0.15 -9.35 -21.15
N GLY A 53 0.65 -8.50 -20.26
CA GLY A 53 -0.07 -7.41 -19.64
C GLY A 53 0.31 -6.07 -20.25
N THR A 54 0.35 -5.03 -19.43
CA THR A 54 0.65 -3.66 -19.85
C THR A 54 1.74 -3.09 -18.95
N VAL A 55 2.79 -2.55 -19.56
CA VAL A 55 3.91 -1.90 -18.87
C VAL A 55 3.96 -0.45 -19.32
N LEU A 56 3.92 0.47 -18.36
CA LEU A 56 3.95 1.91 -18.58
C LEU A 56 4.93 2.55 -17.60
N THR A 57 5.38 3.75 -17.95
CA THR A 57 6.12 4.63 -17.04
C THR A 57 5.22 5.81 -16.69
N GLY A 58 5.23 6.20 -15.41
CA GLY A 58 4.48 7.36 -14.94
C GLY A 58 5.30 8.15 -13.93
N ASP A 59 4.98 9.44 -13.82
CA ASP A 59 5.65 10.33 -12.89
C ASP A 59 5.03 10.23 -11.50
N CYS A 60 5.88 10.13 -10.48
CA CYS A 60 5.45 10.25 -9.10
C CYS A 60 5.22 11.73 -8.72
N VAL A 61 4.58 11.95 -7.58
CA VAL A 61 4.45 13.28 -7.00
C VAL A 61 5.80 13.77 -6.47
N VAL A 62 6.09 15.05 -6.69
CA VAL A 62 7.21 15.77 -6.07
C VAL A 62 6.70 16.59 -4.87
N PRO A 63 7.30 16.49 -3.67
CA PRO A 63 8.49 15.70 -3.36
C PRO A 63 8.22 14.20 -3.38
N SER A 64 9.18 13.43 -3.92
CA SER A 64 9.11 11.97 -4.13
C SER A 64 9.27 11.18 -2.83
N PHE A 65 8.44 11.52 -1.84
CA PHE A 65 8.39 10.88 -0.53
C PHE A 65 7.25 9.88 -0.45
N THR A 66 7.41 8.89 0.42
CA THR A 66 6.46 7.79 0.63
C THR A 66 5.05 8.28 0.98
N ASN A 67 4.91 9.17 1.97
CA ASN A 67 3.59 9.62 2.44
C ASN A 67 2.80 10.39 1.38
N PRO A 68 3.33 11.47 0.75
CA PRO A 68 2.62 12.17 -0.32
C PRO A 68 2.18 11.26 -1.46
N ASN A 69 3.07 10.37 -1.92
CA ASN A 69 2.79 9.47 -3.03
C ASN A 69 1.75 8.40 -2.68
N ASN A 70 1.87 7.74 -1.53
CA ASN A 70 0.86 6.78 -1.07
C ASN A 70 -0.51 7.45 -0.94
N LEU A 71 -0.57 8.63 -0.33
CA LEU A 71 -1.84 9.36 -0.20
C LEU A 71 -2.38 9.80 -1.56
N SER A 72 -1.52 10.16 -2.51
CA SER A 72 -1.94 10.47 -3.87
C SER A 72 -2.53 9.25 -4.59
N ILE A 73 -1.94 8.06 -4.42
CA ILE A 73 -2.45 6.81 -4.99
C ILE A 73 -3.85 6.51 -4.44
N VAL A 74 -4.03 6.53 -3.11
CA VAL A 74 -5.28 6.09 -2.48
C VAL A 74 -6.40 7.13 -2.53
N THR A 75 -6.07 8.39 -2.81
CA THR A 75 -7.07 9.45 -3.05
C THR A 75 -7.31 9.70 -4.54
N GLY A 76 -6.40 9.26 -5.42
CA GLY A 76 -6.45 9.55 -6.85
C GLY A 76 -6.21 11.02 -7.19
N ALA A 77 -5.63 11.80 -6.28
CA ALA A 77 -5.47 13.25 -6.38
C ALA A 77 -4.08 13.69 -5.88
N PRO A 78 -3.56 14.88 -6.25
CA PRO A 78 -2.26 15.38 -5.78
C PRO A 78 -2.31 15.96 -4.35
N PRO A 79 -1.15 16.27 -3.73
CA PRO A 79 -1.09 16.85 -2.39
C PRO A 79 -1.81 18.19 -2.21
N SER A 80 -2.00 18.96 -3.29
CA SER A 80 -2.82 20.18 -3.25
C SER A 80 -4.29 19.89 -2.93
N VAL A 81 -4.76 18.65 -3.13
CA VAL A 81 -6.12 18.20 -2.80
C VAL A 81 -6.15 17.49 -1.44
N HIS A 82 -5.34 16.44 -1.26
CA HIS A 82 -5.40 15.64 -0.02
C HIS A 82 -4.64 16.24 1.16
N GLY A 83 -3.78 17.24 0.93
CA GLY A 83 -3.11 18.02 1.96
C GLY A 83 -1.81 17.44 2.51
N ILE A 84 -1.44 16.20 2.19
CA ILE A 84 -0.22 15.54 2.72
C ILE A 84 0.94 15.73 1.74
N CYS A 85 1.78 16.73 1.98
CA CYS A 85 2.92 17.07 1.10
C CYS A 85 4.29 16.70 1.66
N GLY A 86 4.35 16.11 2.86
CA GLY A 86 5.60 15.68 3.49
C GLY A 86 5.35 14.94 4.80
N ASN A 87 6.39 14.83 5.63
CA ASN A 87 6.30 14.21 6.97
C ASN A 87 5.94 15.20 8.08
N TYR A 88 6.26 16.48 7.89
CA TYR A 88 5.97 17.56 8.82
C TYR A 88 5.86 18.89 8.04
N PHE A 89 5.29 19.90 8.67
CA PHE A 89 5.29 21.29 8.20
C PHE A 89 5.48 22.24 9.38
N LEU A 90 5.90 23.46 9.09
CA LEU A 90 5.96 24.54 10.09
C LEU A 90 4.59 25.21 10.18
N ASP A 91 3.93 25.08 11.33
CA ASP A 91 2.78 25.90 11.68
C ASP A 91 3.29 27.29 12.10
N ARG A 92 2.99 28.30 11.28
CA ARG A 92 3.46 29.68 11.50
C ARG A 92 2.71 30.38 12.62
N GLU A 93 1.45 30.01 12.89
CA GLU A 93 0.65 30.64 13.94
C GLU A 93 1.09 30.16 15.31
N ALA A 94 1.36 28.85 15.42
CA ALA A 94 1.86 28.23 16.65
C ALA A 94 3.40 28.22 16.76
N ASN A 95 4.12 28.63 15.71
CA ASN A 95 5.58 28.61 15.58
C ASN A 95 6.20 27.24 15.98
N GLN A 96 5.63 26.15 15.47
CA GLN A 96 6.01 24.79 15.83
C GLN A 96 6.04 23.86 14.62
N GLU A 97 6.91 22.86 14.67
CA GLU A 97 6.92 21.77 13.70
C GLU A 97 5.80 20.78 14.01
N VAL A 98 4.96 20.54 13.01
CA VAL A 98 3.78 19.68 13.14
C VAL A 98 3.92 18.48 12.21
N MET A 99 3.85 17.28 12.79
CA MET A 99 3.91 16.02 12.04
C MET A 99 2.62 15.80 11.23
N MET A 100 2.75 15.48 9.94
CA MET A 100 1.63 15.24 9.01
C MET A 100 1.21 13.76 8.96
N ASN A 101 1.32 13.06 10.09
CA ASN A 101 1.08 11.62 10.19
C ASN A 101 -0.26 11.25 10.82
N ASP A 102 -1.04 12.25 11.21
CA ASP A 102 -2.39 12.09 11.73
C ASP A 102 -3.39 12.35 10.61
N ALA A 103 -4.42 11.50 10.54
CA ALA A 103 -5.47 11.61 9.53
C ALA A 103 -6.28 12.91 9.63
N LYS A 104 -6.20 13.65 10.74
CA LYS A 104 -6.80 15.00 10.84
C LYS A 104 -6.23 16.01 9.82
N TYR A 105 -5.03 15.78 9.30
CA TYR A 105 -4.43 16.62 8.26
C TYR A 105 -4.85 16.22 6.84
N LEU A 106 -5.56 15.10 6.70
CA LEU A 106 -6.09 14.66 5.42
C LEU A 106 -7.31 15.50 5.04
N ARG A 107 -7.24 16.16 3.89
CA ARG A 107 -8.27 17.11 3.41
C ARG A 107 -9.22 16.50 2.39
N ALA A 108 -9.01 15.24 2.00
CA ALA A 108 -9.80 14.54 1.00
C ALA A 108 -10.12 13.11 1.45
N GLY A 109 -11.27 12.58 1.01
CA GLY A 109 -11.62 11.18 1.25
C GLY A 109 -10.75 10.23 0.43
N THR A 110 -10.49 9.03 0.95
CA THR A 110 -9.80 7.99 0.20
C THR A 110 -10.79 7.23 -0.68
N ILE A 111 -10.29 6.67 -1.78
CA ILE A 111 -11.03 5.74 -2.64
C ILE A 111 -11.54 4.56 -1.81
N PHE A 112 -10.72 4.06 -0.88
CA PHE A 112 -11.06 2.95 -0.01
C PHE A 112 -12.24 3.24 0.92
N ALA A 113 -12.27 4.42 1.55
CA ALA A 113 -13.41 4.85 2.35
C ALA A 113 -14.70 4.88 1.50
N ALA A 114 -14.66 5.55 0.34
CA ALA A 114 -15.81 5.64 -0.55
C ALA A 114 -16.34 4.28 -1.02
N PHE A 115 -15.45 3.35 -1.39
CA PHE A 115 -15.84 2.00 -1.80
C PHE A 115 -16.38 1.17 -0.63
N SER A 116 -15.76 1.26 0.55
CA SER A 116 -16.26 0.58 1.74
C SER A 116 -17.61 1.13 2.21
N ASP A 117 -17.83 2.45 2.11
CA ASP A 117 -19.11 3.11 2.39
C ASP A 117 -20.20 2.63 1.42
N ALA A 118 -19.84 2.44 0.15
CA ALA A 118 -20.70 1.88 -0.87
C ALA A 118 -20.88 0.35 -0.79
N GLY A 119 -20.29 -0.32 0.21
CA GLY A 119 -20.50 -1.73 0.52
C GLY A 119 -19.49 -2.71 -0.08
N ALA A 120 -18.37 -2.24 -0.65
CA ALA A 120 -17.29 -3.12 -1.09
C ALA A 120 -16.52 -3.67 0.11
N LYS A 121 -16.03 -4.91 0.00
CA LYS A 121 -15.04 -5.46 0.93
C LYS A 121 -13.67 -4.88 0.60
N VAL A 122 -13.11 -4.07 1.47
CA VAL A 122 -11.82 -3.43 1.24
C VAL A 122 -10.77 -3.93 2.24
N ALA A 123 -9.55 -4.17 1.76
CA ALA A 123 -8.40 -4.55 2.56
C ALA A 123 -7.20 -3.63 2.29
N VAL A 124 -6.54 -3.13 3.34
CA VAL A 124 -5.34 -2.29 3.24
C VAL A 124 -4.27 -2.88 4.15
N ILE A 125 -3.15 -3.27 3.57
CA ILE A 125 -2.01 -3.85 4.28
C ILE A 125 -0.78 -3.00 4.02
N THR A 126 -0.14 -2.51 5.07
CA THR A 126 1.09 -1.74 4.96
C THR A 126 2.24 -2.43 5.68
N ALA A 127 3.48 -2.12 5.28
CA ALA A 127 4.64 -2.51 6.06
C ALA A 127 4.68 -1.76 7.41
N LYS A 128 4.49 -0.44 7.37
CA LYS A 128 4.59 0.47 8.54
C LYS A 128 3.23 0.89 9.08
N ASP A 129 3.10 0.92 10.40
CA ASP A 129 1.85 1.24 11.09
C ASP A 129 1.46 2.72 10.99
N LYS A 130 2.45 3.60 10.91
CA LYS A 130 2.23 5.05 10.74
C LYS A 130 1.44 5.36 9.44
N LEU A 131 1.74 4.64 8.36
CA LEU A 131 1.06 4.81 7.07
C LEU A 131 -0.37 4.24 7.11
N ARG A 132 -0.56 3.10 7.79
CA ARG A 132 -1.84 2.40 7.94
C ARG A 132 -2.96 3.31 8.43
N SER A 133 -2.70 4.13 9.46
CA SER A 133 -3.69 5.10 9.99
C SER A 133 -4.18 6.11 8.95
N LEU A 134 -3.29 6.61 8.08
CA LEU A 134 -3.64 7.58 7.06
C LEU A 134 -4.45 6.95 5.93
N LEU A 135 -4.03 5.77 5.46
CA LEU A 135 -4.68 5.08 4.34
C LEU A 135 -6.05 4.52 4.71
N GLY A 136 -6.21 4.05 5.95
CA GLY A 136 -7.45 3.49 6.48
C GLY A 136 -8.44 4.54 7.00
N HIS A 137 -8.18 5.84 6.82
CA HIS A 137 -9.04 6.89 7.38
C HIS A 137 -10.50 6.75 6.88
N LYS A 138 -11.43 6.55 7.84
CA LYS A 138 -12.87 6.32 7.61
C LYS A 138 -13.22 5.09 6.78
N MET A 139 -12.26 4.22 6.49
CA MET A 139 -12.52 2.97 5.79
C MET A 139 -13.15 1.95 6.73
N ARG A 140 -14.12 1.19 6.21
CA ARG A 140 -14.63 -0.04 6.84
C ARG A 140 -14.02 -1.26 6.15
N GLY A 141 -13.55 -2.24 6.91
CA GLY A 141 -12.95 -3.45 6.36
C GLY A 141 -11.65 -3.81 7.07
N ILE A 142 -10.73 -4.44 6.34
CA ILE A 142 -9.47 -4.94 6.90
C ILE A 142 -8.39 -3.88 6.75
N CYS A 143 -7.78 -3.44 7.84
CA CYS A 143 -6.70 -2.47 7.78
C CYS A 143 -5.66 -2.71 8.89
N PHE A 144 -4.46 -3.17 8.53
CA PHE A 144 -3.39 -3.43 9.49
C PHE A 144 -2.01 -3.24 8.87
N SER A 145 -0.99 -3.27 9.72
CA SER A 145 0.41 -3.21 9.31
C SER A 145 1.16 -4.49 9.70
N ALA A 146 2.15 -4.87 8.92
CA ALA A 146 3.07 -5.96 9.27
C ALA A 146 3.86 -5.64 10.55
N GLU A 147 4.22 -4.37 10.77
CA GLU A 147 4.93 -3.87 11.96
C GLU A 147 4.19 -4.17 13.28
N LYS A 148 2.86 -4.20 13.26
CA LYS A 148 2.01 -4.46 14.45
C LYS A 148 1.03 -5.60 14.22
N ALA A 149 1.42 -6.60 13.45
CA ALA A 149 0.55 -7.73 13.12
C ALA A 149 0.13 -8.54 14.37
N ASP A 150 0.97 -8.55 15.40
CA ASP A 150 0.73 -9.17 16.71
C ASP A 150 -0.34 -8.44 17.55
N GLN A 151 -0.65 -7.20 17.22
CA GLN A 151 -1.58 -6.33 17.96
C GLN A 151 -2.92 -6.12 17.23
N ALA A 152 -3.10 -6.74 16.07
CA ALA A 152 -4.32 -6.57 15.29
C ALA A 152 -5.53 -7.22 15.98
N THR A 153 -6.64 -6.49 16.03
CA THR A 153 -7.90 -6.95 16.62
C THR A 153 -9.04 -6.87 15.60
N LEU A 154 -10.08 -7.70 15.77
CA LEU A 154 -11.28 -7.62 14.94
C LEU A 154 -11.92 -6.23 14.96
N GLU A 155 -11.99 -5.59 16.13
CA GLU A 155 -12.63 -4.29 16.29
C GLU A 155 -11.87 -3.17 15.55
N GLN A 156 -10.55 -3.11 15.70
CA GLN A 156 -9.76 -2.00 15.16
C GLN A 156 -9.28 -2.25 13.72
N ASN A 157 -9.03 -3.52 13.37
CA ASN A 157 -8.35 -3.89 12.14
C ASN A 157 -9.22 -4.74 11.21
N GLY A 158 -10.39 -5.20 11.65
CA GLY A 158 -11.25 -6.12 10.90
C GLY A 158 -10.71 -7.54 10.78
N VAL A 159 -9.61 -7.86 11.46
CA VAL A 159 -8.92 -9.15 11.45
C VAL A 159 -8.11 -9.31 12.74
N GLU A 160 -7.98 -10.56 13.21
CA GLU A 160 -7.19 -10.93 14.38
C GLU A 160 -6.32 -12.16 14.08
N ASN A 161 -5.45 -12.53 15.02
CA ASN A 161 -4.56 -13.70 14.91
C ASN A 161 -3.74 -13.72 13.60
N LEU A 162 -3.27 -12.55 13.16
CA LEU A 162 -2.60 -12.40 11.86
C LEU A 162 -1.36 -13.28 11.71
N LEU A 163 -0.56 -13.45 12.76
CA LEU A 163 0.64 -14.29 12.69
C LEU A 163 0.30 -15.74 12.37
N GLU A 164 -0.79 -16.26 12.93
CA GLU A 164 -1.30 -17.60 12.65
C GLU A 164 -1.94 -17.67 11.26
N LEU A 165 -2.77 -16.68 10.91
CA LEU A 165 -3.42 -16.60 9.60
C LEU A 165 -2.40 -16.60 8.44
N VAL A 166 -1.32 -15.85 8.62
CA VAL A 166 -0.25 -15.71 7.62
C VAL A 166 0.75 -16.87 7.71
N GLY A 167 0.92 -17.46 8.89
CA GLY A 167 1.90 -18.52 9.14
C GLY A 167 3.34 -17.99 9.22
N MET A 168 3.52 -16.74 9.64
CA MET A 168 4.82 -16.06 9.74
C MET A 168 5.00 -15.42 11.12
N PRO A 169 6.24 -15.39 11.67
CA PRO A 169 6.51 -14.63 12.89
C PRO A 169 6.37 -13.12 12.64
N LEU A 170 6.28 -12.35 13.72
CA LEU A 170 6.31 -10.88 13.63
C LEU A 170 7.65 -10.44 13.01
N PRO A 171 7.66 -9.77 11.85
CA PRO A 171 8.90 -9.36 11.19
C PRO A 171 9.55 -8.17 11.89
N SER A 172 10.86 -8.03 11.72
CA SER A 172 11.58 -6.85 12.20
C SER A 172 11.29 -5.63 11.33
N VAL A 173 11.22 -4.47 11.97
CA VAL A 173 10.93 -3.17 11.33
C VAL A 173 11.96 -2.79 10.26
N TYR A 174 13.21 -3.26 10.39
CA TYR A 174 14.33 -2.97 9.48
C TYR A 174 14.77 -4.23 8.76
N SER A 175 13.86 -4.85 8.02
CA SER A 175 14.12 -6.13 7.36
C SER A 175 13.30 -6.30 6.08
N ALA A 176 13.71 -7.23 5.21
CA ALA A 176 12.99 -7.53 3.97
C ALA A 176 11.68 -8.28 4.25
N GLU A 177 11.70 -9.08 5.31
CA GLU A 177 10.60 -9.91 5.81
C GLU A 177 9.37 -9.06 6.16
N LEU A 178 9.56 -7.77 6.49
CA LEU A 178 8.44 -6.84 6.71
C LEU A 178 7.59 -6.66 5.45
N SER A 179 8.24 -6.51 4.29
CA SER A 179 7.55 -6.41 2.99
C SER A 179 7.04 -7.77 2.53
N GLU A 180 7.76 -8.86 2.84
CA GLU A 180 7.31 -10.22 2.56
C GLU A 180 6.00 -10.55 3.29
N PHE A 181 5.89 -10.18 4.57
CA PHE A 181 4.67 -10.36 5.36
C PHE A 181 3.47 -9.65 4.72
N VAL A 182 3.66 -8.45 4.16
CA VAL A 182 2.59 -7.72 3.44
C VAL A 182 2.06 -8.55 2.25
N PHE A 183 2.96 -9.16 1.47
CA PHE A 183 2.57 -9.99 0.34
C PHE A 183 1.91 -11.31 0.77
N ALA A 184 2.50 -12.01 1.74
CA ALA A 184 1.96 -13.26 2.27
C ALA A 184 0.54 -13.06 2.84
N ALA A 185 0.35 -11.98 3.61
CA ALA A 185 -0.95 -11.63 4.15
C ALA A 185 -1.95 -11.24 3.04
N GLY A 186 -1.52 -10.50 2.03
CA GLY A 186 -2.35 -10.17 0.86
C GLY A 186 -2.86 -11.41 0.14
N VAL A 187 -1.98 -12.40 -0.11
CA VAL A 187 -2.37 -13.68 -0.71
C VAL A 187 -3.39 -14.41 0.18
N LYS A 188 -3.13 -14.51 1.49
CA LYS A 188 -4.04 -15.19 2.42
C LYS A 188 -5.41 -14.55 2.51
N LEU A 189 -5.49 -13.22 2.54
CA LEU A 189 -6.78 -12.51 2.52
C LEU A 189 -7.51 -12.73 1.19
N LEU A 190 -6.79 -12.77 0.07
CA LEU A 190 -7.39 -13.04 -1.23
C LEU A 190 -7.92 -14.47 -1.34
N GLU A 191 -7.26 -15.46 -0.73
CA GLU A 191 -7.70 -16.86 -0.69
C GLU A 191 -8.92 -17.06 0.23
N THR A 192 -8.91 -16.43 1.41
CA THR A 192 -9.87 -16.74 2.49
C THR A 192 -11.04 -15.77 2.58
N GLN A 193 -10.79 -14.46 2.38
CA GLN A 193 -11.79 -13.42 2.62
C GLN A 193 -12.30 -12.75 1.33
N ARG A 194 -11.52 -12.85 0.24
CA ARG A 194 -11.81 -12.30 -1.10
C ARG A 194 -12.27 -10.83 -1.05
N PRO A 195 -11.41 -9.89 -0.62
CA PRO A 195 -11.74 -8.46 -0.72
C PRO A 195 -11.98 -8.05 -2.18
N ASP A 196 -12.91 -7.14 -2.41
CA ASP A 196 -13.18 -6.56 -3.72
C ASP A 196 -12.07 -5.59 -4.15
N LEU A 197 -11.52 -4.83 -3.19
CA LEU A 197 -10.35 -3.96 -3.37
C LEU A 197 -9.30 -4.27 -2.31
N MET A 198 -8.06 -4.44 -2.74
CA MET A 198 -6.92 -4.61 -1.84
C MET A 198 -5.77 -3.68 -2.20
N TYR A 199 -5.19 -3.02 -1.20
CA TYR A 199 -3.99 -2.21 -1.35
C TYR A 199 -2.85 -2.77 -0.50
N LEU A 200 -1.72 -3.04 -1.13
CA LEU A 200 -0.51 -3.55 -0.50
C LEU A 200 0.59 -2.49 -0.64
N SER A 201 1.11 -1.98 0.49
CA SER A 201 2.21 -1.02 0.48
C SER A 201 3.41 -1.57 1.25
N THR A 202 4.55 -1.70 0.58
CA THR A 202 5.79 -2.18 1.18
C THR A 202 6.59 -1.02 1.82
N THR A 203 7.84 -1.29 2.21
CA THR A 203 8.85 -0.28 2.57
C THR A 203 10.07 -0.40 1.66
N ASP A 204 10.75 0.72 1.47
CA ASP A 204 11.97 0.91 0.67
C ASP A 204 13.28 0.53 1.38
N TYR A 205 13.20 -0.22 2.50
CA TYR A 205 14.37 -0.57 3.32
C TYR A 205 15.51 -1.23 2.52
N ILE A 206 15.16 -2.14 1.59
CA ILE A 206 16.15 -2.81 0.73
C ILE A 206 16.75 -1.82 -0.26
N GLN A 207 15.91 -0.98 -0.85
CA GLN A 207 16.26 -0.05 -1.92
C GLN A 207 17.13 1.11 -1.41
N HIS A 208 16.98 1.48 -0.13
CA HIS A 208 17.90 2.38 0.55
C HIS A 208 19.30 1.78 0.78
N LYS A 209 19.44 0.45 0.79
CA LYS A 209 20.70 -0.25 1.13
C LYS A 209 21.42 -0.85 -0.06
N PHE A 210 20.70 -1.23 -1.11
CA PHE A 210 21.23 -2.01 -2.22
C PHE A 210 20.77 -1.42 -3.54
N ALA A 211 21.70 -1.01 -4.41
CA ALA A 211 21.38 -0.59 -5.77
C ALA A 211 20.85 -1.77 -6.62
N PRO A 212 20.11 -1.52 -7.73
CA PRO A 212 19.46 -2.55 -8.56
C PRO A 212 20.33 -3.72 -9.01
N ALA A 213 21.60 -3.48 -9.33
CA ALA A 213 22.52 -4.49 -9.84
C ALA A 213 23.32 -5.23 -8.74
N ARG A 214 23.18 -4.83 -7.46
CA ARG A 214 23.90 -5.47 -6.36
C ARG A 214 23.04 -6.61 -5.81
N ARG A 215 23.56 -7.84 -5.84
CA ARG A 215 22.93 -8.96 -5.12
C ARG A 215 22.78 -8.56 -3.65
N ALA A 216 21.54 -8.37 -3.20
CA ALA A 216 21.25 -8.50 -1.77
C ALA A 216 21.62 -9.94 -1.37
N PRO A 217 22.14 -10.17 -0.15
CA PRO A 217 22.30 -11.54 0.33
C PRO A 217 20.91 -12.19 0.30
N MET A 218 20.71 -13.14 -0.60
CA MET A 218 19.46 -13.90 -0.72
C MET A 218 19.34 -14.79 0.52
N PRO A 219 18.33 -14.62 1.39
CA PRO A 219 18.09 -15.58 2.47
C PRO A 219 17.41 -16.87 1.96
N PHE A 220 17.12 -17.00 0.67
CA PHE A 220 16.36 -18.12 0.13
C PHE A 220 17.27 -19.20 -0.46
N THR A 221 17.39 -20.31 0.27
CA THR A 221 17.52 -21.64 -0.31
C THR A 221 16.15 -22.14 -0.79
N PRO A 222 16.10 -22.94 -1.88
CA PRO A 222 14.86 -23.40 -2.52
C PRO A 222 13.96 -24.25 -1.62
#